data_AF-A0AAX1IAM9-F1
#
_entry.id   AF-A0AAX1IAM9-F1
#
_cell.length_a   1.000
_cell.length_b   1.000
_cell.length_c   1.000
_cell.angle_alpha   90.00
_cell.angle_beta   90.00
_cell.angle_gamma   90.00
#
_symmetry.space_group_name_H-M   'P 1'
#
loop_
_entity.id
_entity.type
_entity.pdbx_description
1 polymer ?
#
loop_
_entity_poly.entity_id
_entity_poly.type
_entity_poly.pdbx_seq_one_letter_code
_entity_poly.pdbx_strand_id
1 'polypeptide(L)'
;MAYVVSQPTLIAPWPELDNFVRSIGPFLACAWCALERSRTASSPVAAEGLASQALDTLATLRVLHREPVECSRLAARSLYEPLAWSYKSPWSRSDLNLESALTRSLTQWAAECTPSARRNLGISLASTEARAYLANLLRKHRLDPKLGDGLQSIGSPEWNALSLGRKRYVLWASMRNSASEFIQSGLDEHAARRALDREIKRRCIWLAGREQAGTLARKDFCFLPGQGWRQPLILDVAMETFLPLGMAYWLEPSGSWQL
;
A
#
# COMPACT_ATOMS: atom_id res chain seq x y z
N MET A 1 -27.81 -28.37 32.08
CA MET A 1 -27.73 -27.33 31.04
C MET A 1 -26.61 -27.71 30.09
N ALA A 2 -26.94 -28.13 28.87
CA ALA A 2 -25.92 -28.45 27.87
C ALA A 2 -25.42 -27.15 27.24
N TYR A 3 -24.13 -26.86 27.41
CA TYR A 3 -23.45 -25.80 26.67
C TYR A 3 -23.39 -26.23 25.20
N VAL A 4 -24.24 -25.63 24.36
CA VAL A 4 -24.09 -25.73 22.91
C VAL A 4 -22.90 -24.86 22.54
N VAL A 5 -21.74 -25.50 22.39
CA VAL A 5 -20.59 -24.89 21.72
C VAL A 5 -21.00 -24.76 20.26
N SER A 6 -21.32 -23.54 19.83
CA SER A 6 -21.55 -23.24 18.42
C SER A 6 -20.27 -23.57 17.65
N GLN A 7 -20.28 -24.68 16.92
CA GLN A 7 -19.27 -24.99 15.92
C GLN A 7 -19.11 -23.76 15.01
N PRO A 8 -17.89 -23.34 14.66
CA PRO A 8 -17.71 -22.36 13.60
C PRO A 8 -18.30 -22.97 12.33
N THR A 9 -19.47 -22.47 11.90
CA THR A 9 -20.05 -22.84 10.61
C THR A 9 -19.01 -22.53 9.55
N LEU A 10 -18.55 -23.57 8.85
CA LEU A 10 -17.64 -23.44 7.72
C LEU A 10 -18.20 -22.36 6.79
N ILE A 11 -17.38 -21.37 6.44
CA ILE A 11 -17.78 -20.30 5.52
C ILE A 11 -18.24 -20.99 4.22
N ALA A 12 -19.50 -20.77 3.84
CA ALA A 12 -20.06 -21.43 2.67
C ALA A 12 -19.19 -21.09 1.42
N PRO A 13 -18.91 -22.09 0.56
CA PRO A 13 -18.16 -21.84 -0.66
C PRO A 13 -18.92 -20.87 -1.56
N TRP A 14 -18.17 -19.98 -2.22
CA TRP A 14 -18.71 -19.01 -3.17
C TRP A 14 -17.83 -19.01 -4.43
N PRO A 15 -17.97 -20.02 -5.31
CA PRO A 15 -17.06 -20.23 -6.44
C PRO A 15 -16.99 -19.04 -7.40
N GLU A 16 -18.09 -18.31 -7.58
CA GLU A 16 -18.12 -17.10 -8.40
C GLU A 16 -17.23 -15.99 -7.83
N LEU A 17 -17.21 -15.83 -6.50
CA LEU A 17 -16.29 -14.92 -5.82
C LEU A 17 -14.84 -15.36 -6.01
N ASP A 18 -14.56 -16.65 -5.83
CA ASP A 18 -13.21 -17.21 -5.95
C ASP A 18 -12.63 -17.00 -7.35
N ASN A 19 -13.44 -17.24 -8.40
CA ASN A 19 -13.05 -17.01 -9.78
C ASN A 19 -12.85 -15.52 -10.09
N PHE A 20 -13.73 -14.66 -9.56
CA PHE A 20 -13.64 -13.22 -9.81
C PHE A 20 -12.45 -12.57 -9.08
N VAL A 21 -12.19 -12.95 -7.84
CA VAL A 21 -11.01 -12.50 -7.07
C VAL A 21 -9.71 -12.78 -7.83
N ARG A 22 -9.61 -13.96 -8.45
CA ARG A 22 -8.44 -14.33 -9.27
C ARG A 22 -8.34 -13.50 -10.56
N SER A 23 -9.47 -13.19 -11.20
CA SER A 23 -9.49 -12.47 -12.48
C SER A 23 -9.08 -10.99 -12.36
N ILE A 24 -9.36 -10.36 -11.21
CA ILE A 24 -9.03 -8.94 -10.98
C ILE A 24 -7.58 -8.70 -10.50
N GLY A 25 -6.83 -9.76 -10.23
CA GLY A 25 -5.44 -9.68 -9.79
C GLY A 25 -5.28 -9.42 -8.28
N PRO A 26 -4.10 -9.74 -7.71
CA PRO A 26 -3.90 -9.76 -6.26
C PRO A 26 -3.99 -8.38 -5.64
N PHE A 27 -3.58 -7.33 -6.36
CA PHE A 27 -3.63 -5.96 -5.87
C PHE A 27 -5.07 -5.49 -5.65
N LEU A 28 -5.93 -5.59 -6.68
CA LEU A 28 -7.31 -5.12 -6.58
C LEU A 28 -8.12 -6.00 -5.63
N ALA A 29 -7.84 -7.30 -5.58
CA ALA A 29 -8.49 -8.20 -4.64
C ALA A 29 -8.11 -7.91 -3.17
N CYS A 30 -6.83 -7.61 -2.89
CA CYS A 30 -6.41 -7.13 -1.57
C CYS A 30 -7.07 -5.78 -1.24
N ALA A 31 -7.15 -4.87 -2.21
CA ALA A 31 -7.81 -3.57 -2.02
C ALA A 31 -9.31 -3.71 -1.70
N TRP A 32 -10.00 -4.65 -2.36
CA TRP A 32 -11.41 -4.94 -2.06
C TRP A 32 -11.59 -5.51 -0.64
N CYS A 33 -10.75 -6.46 -0.25
CA CYS A 33 -10.78 -7.00 1.11
C CYS A 33 -10.46 -5.91 2.16
N ALA A 34 -9.48 -5.05 1.89
CA ALA A 34 -9.13 -3.92 2.75
C ALA A 34 -10.26 -2.89 2.87
N LEU A 35 -11.00 -2.66 1.77
CA LEU A 35 -12.18 -1.81 1.75
C LEU A 35 -13.26 -2.35 2.70
N GLU A 36 -13.54 -3.67 2.66
CA GLU A 36 -14.48 -4.30 3.59
C GLU A 36 -14.01 -4.23 5.04
N ARG A 37 -12.73 -4.52 5.30
CA ARG A 37 -12.14 -4.40 6.64
C ARG A 37 -12.22 -2.98 7.21
N SER A 38 -12.21 -1.97 6.34
CA SER A 38 -12.29 -0.56 6.76
C SER A 38 -13.64 -0.16 7.36
N ARG A 39 -14.66 -1.01 7.24
CA ARG A 39 -15.96 -0.83 7.90
C ARG A 39 -15.89 -1.00 9.41
N THR A 40 -14.88 -1.72 9.90
CA THR A 40 -14.70 -2.06 11.33
C THR A 40 -13.35 -1.62 11.89
N ALA A 41 -12.32 -1.46 11.03
CA ALA A 41 -11.01 -0.97 11.42
C ALA A 41 -10.80 0.51 11.07
N SER A 42 -10.35 1.31 12.04
CA SER A 42 -10.03 2.73 11.86
C SER A 42 -8.57 2.92 11.38
N SER A 43 -8.32 2.57 10.12
CA SER A 43 -7.03 2.78 9.43
C SER A 43 -7.27 3.16 7.96
N PRO A 44 -6.30 3.83 7.29
CA PRO A 44 -6.38 4.06 5.85
C PRO A 44 -6.57 2.74 5.09
N VAL A 45 -7.39 2.70 4.04
CA VAL A 45 -7.55 1.49 3.21
C VAL A 45 -6.26 1.23 2.45
N ALA A 46 -5.68 2.28 1.84
CA ALA A 46 -4.46 2.19 1.06
C ALA A 46 -3.66 3.51 1.16
N ALA A 47 -2.41 3.48 0.70
CA ALA A 47 -1.58 4.68 0.60
C ALA A 47 -2.16 5.66 -0.43
N GLU A 48 -2.28 6.94 -0.06
CA GLU A 48 -2.59 8.11 -0.90
C GLU A 48 -3.36 7.87 -2.21
N GLY A 49 -4.69 8.06 -2.17
CA GLY A 49 -5.55 8.06 -3.37
C GLY A 49 -5.82 6.68 -3.98
N LEU A 50 -5.01 5.66 -3.67
CA LEU A 50 -5.21 4.30 -4.15
C LEU A 50 -6.54 3.69 -3.72
N ALA A 51 -7.01 4.00 -2.50
CA ALA A 51 -8.29 3.51 -2.01
C ALA A 51 -9.45 3.99 -2.90
N SER A 52 -9.42 5.27 -3.27
CA SER A 52 -10.36 5.87 -4.20
C SER A 52 -10.26 5.22 -5.59
N GLN A 53 -9.05 5.05 -6.13
CA GLN A 53 -8.84 4.41 -7.43
C GLN A 53 -9.33 2.95 -7.44
N ALA A 54 -9.07 2.19 -6.38
CA ALA A 54 -9.56 0.83 -6.23
C ALA A 54 -11.08 0.79 -6.20
N LEU A 55 -11.71 1.72 -5.47
CA LEU A 55 -13.16 1.87 -5.43
C LEU A 55 -13.75 2.17 -6.81
N ASP A 56 -13.16 3.13 -7.55
CA ASP A 56 -13.59 3.48 -8.90
C ASP A 56 -13.40 2.31 -9.89
N THR A 57 -12.33 1.54 -9.73
CA THR A 57 -12.08 0.34 -10.53
C THR A 57 -13.11 -0.75 -10.25
N LEU A 58 -13.40 -1.03 -8.97
CA LEU A 58 -14.45 -1.97 -8.57
C LEU A 58 -15.84 -1.52 -9.05
N ALA A 59 -16.11 -0.21 -9.08
CA ALA A 59 -17.34 0.33 -9.63
C ALA A 59 -17.44 0.09 -11.15
N THR A 60 -16.35 0.31 -11.87
CA THR A 60 -16.24 0.05 -13.32
C THR A 60 -16.44 -1.43 -13.64
N LEU A 61 -15.90 -2.32 -12.80
CA LEU A 61 -16.09 -3.77 -12.89
C LEU A 61 -17.48 -4.24 -12.43
N ARG A 62 -18.39 -3.32 -12.11
CA ARG A 62 -19.76 -3.58 -11.65
C ARG A 62 -19.83 -4.39 -10.35
N VAL A 63 -18.81 -4.30 -9.50
CA VAL A 63 -18.82 -4.91 -8.16
C VAL A 63 -19.70 -4.09 -7.21
N LEU A 64 -19.56 -2.77 -7.27
CA LEU A 64 -20.21 -1.82 -6.37
C LEU A 64 -20.63 -0.54 -7.10
N HIS A 65 -21.33 0.33 -6.38
CA HIS A 65 -21.52 1.74 -6.71
C HIS A 65 -20.80 2.58 -5.67
N ARG A 66 -20.11 3.64 -6.12
CA ARG A 66 -19.58 4.67 -5.23
C ARG A 66 -20.72 5.57 -4.79
N GLU A 67 -20.81 5.80 -3.49
CA GLU A 67 -21.87 6.60 -2.87
C GLU A 67 -21.31 7.92 -2.33
N PRO A 68 -22.08 9.02 -2.34
CA PRO A 68 -21.75 10.21 -1.58
C PRO A 68 -21.76 9.90 -0.08
N VAL A 69 -20.71 10.34 0.63
CA VAL A 69 -20.57 10.11 2.09
C VAL A 69 -21.73 10.74 2.88
N GLU A 70 -22.27 11.85 2.38
CA GLU A 70 -23.32 12.64 3.04
C GLU A 70 -24.72 12.00 2.92
N CYS A 71 -24.97 11.14 1.93
CA CYS A 71 -26.35 10.83 1.51
C CYS A 71 -26.91 9.46 1.90
N SER A 72 -26.13 8.48 2.36
CA SER A 72 -26.65 7.10 2.48
C SER A 72 -26.42 6.44 3.84
N ARG A 73 -27.43 6.42 4.72
CA ARG A 73 -27.40 5.66 5.99
C ARG A 73 -27.26 4.15 5.79
N LEU A 74 -27.56 3.64 4.59
CA LEU A 74 -27.55 2.22 4.25
C LEU A 74 -26.27 1.79 3.50
N ALA A 75 -25.44 2.74 3.05
CA ALA A 75 -24.18 2.43 2.38
C ALA A 75 -23.14 1.89 3.36
N ALA A 76 -22.29 0.99 2.86
CA ALA A 76 -21.03 0.66 3.53
C ALA A 76 -20.11 1.88 3.48
N ARG A 77 -19.33 2.08 4.54
CA ARG A 77 -18.47 3.25 4.70
C ARG A 77 -17.17 2.85 5.38
N SER A 78 -16.07 3.49 4.99
CA SER A 78 -14.81 3.40 5.73
C SER A 78 -14.90 4.23 7.02
N LEU A 79 -14.32 3.73 8.11
CA LEU A 79 -14.25 4.44 9.38
C LEU A 79 -13.19 5.55 9.42
N TYR A 80 -12.19 5.49 8.52
CA TYR A 80 -11.06 6.41 8.52
C TYR A 80 -11.08 7.36 7.32
N GLU A 81 -11.33 6.84 6.11
CA GLU A 81 -11.34 7.64 4.89
C GLU A 81 -12.77 8.05 4.50
N PRO A 82 -12.96 9.18 3.81
CA PRO A 82 -14.28 9.61 3.34
C PRO A 82 -14.73 8.80 2.11
N LEU A 83 -14.89 7.49 2.28
CA LEU A 83 -15.29 6.53 1.26
C LEU A 83 -16.61 5.87 1.65
N ALA A 84 -17.55 5.80 0.71
CA ALA A 84 -18.83 5.12 0.87
C ALA A 84 -19.20 4.37 -0.42
N TRP A 85 -19.85 3.22 -0.27
CA TRP A 85 -20.24 2.35 -1.39
C TRP A 85 -21.45 1.47 -1.09
N SER A 86 -22.09 0.97 -2.14
CA SER A 86 -23.14 -0.04 -2.09
C SER A 86 -22.82 -1.18 -3.05
N TYR A 87 -23.02 -2.43 -2.64
CA TYR A 87 -22.72 -3.58 -3.49
C TYR A 87 -23.82 -3.86 -4.51
N LYS A 88 -23.42 -4.30 -5.70
CA LYS A 88 -24.35 -4.86 -6.69
C LYS A 88 -24.51 -6.36 -6.46
N SER A 89 -25.65 -6.91 -6.88
CA SER A 89 -25.79 -8.37 -7.01
C SER A 89 -24.79 -8.90 -8.05
N PRO A 90 -24.13 -10.06 -7.82
CA PRO A 90 -24.32 -10.99 -6.69
C PRO A 90 -23.50 -10.66 -5.44
N TRP A 91 -22.69 -9.61 -5.44
CA TRP A 91 -21.72 -9.26 -4.39
C TRP A 91 -22.35 -8.76 -3.08
N SER A 92 -23.67 -8.58 -3.04
CA SER A 92 -24.43 -8.03 -1.92
C SER A 92 -25.23 -9.09 -1.14
N ARG A 93 -24.62 -10.23 -0.83
CA ARG A 93 -25.26 -11.34 -0.09
C ARG A 93 -25.38 -11.04 1.40
N SER A 94 -26.60 -11.07 1.93
CA SER A 94 -26.87 -10.82 3.37
C SER A 94 -26.56 -12.00 4.27
N ASP A 95 -26.43 -13.20 3.71
CA ASP A 95 -26.21 -14.46 4.42
C ASP A 95 -24.73 -14.74 4.72
N LEU A 96 -23.81 -13.91 4.22
CA LEU A 96 -22.36 -14.12 4.35
C LEU A 96 -21.63 -12.84 4.78
N ASN A 97 -20.60 -13.01 5.60
CA ASN A 97 -19.62 -11.96 5.85
C ASN A 97 -18.66 -11.89 4.64
N LEU A 98 -18.78 -10.84 3.83
CA LEU A 98 -17.96 -10.65 2.64
C LEU A 98 -16.47 -10.49 2.95
N GLU A 99 -16.11 -9.83 4.05
CA GLU A 99 -14.71 -9.71 4.48
C GLU A 99 -14.11 -11.11 4.71
N SER A 100 -14.80 -11.94 5.49
CA SER A 100 -14.34 -13.31 5.78
C SER A 100 -14.27 -14.19 4.53
N ALA A 101 -15.24 -14.05 3.61
CA ALA A 101 -15.24 -14.76 2.33
C ALA A 101 -14.06 -14.35 1.44
N LEU A 102 -13.79 -13.04 1.34
CA LEU A 102 -12.64 -12.50 0.60
C LEU A 102 -11.32 -12.98 1.23
N THR A 103 -11.14 -12.86 2.55
CA THR A 103 -9.92 -13.32 3.23
C THR A 103 -9.67 -14.81 2.99
N ARG A 104 -10.71 -15.65 3.07
CA ARG A 104 -10.62 -17.08 2.75
C ARG A 104 -10.17 -17.30 1.31
N SER A 105 -10.80 -16.61 0.36
CA SER A 105 -10.48 -16.72 -1.07
C SER A 105 -9.05 -16.32 -1.38
N LEU A 106 -8.58 -15.19 -0.83
CA LEU A 106 -7.21 -14.70 -0.99
C LEU A 106 -6.20 -15.65 -0.37
N THR A 107 -6.48 -16.21 0.81
CA THR A 107 -5.60 -17.16 1.49
C THR A 107 -5.44 -18.45 0.68
N GLN A 108 -6.55 -18.98 0.16
CA GLN A 108 -6.53 -20.16 -0.71
C GLN A 108 -5.77 -19.88 -2.02
N TRP A 109 -6.03 -18.72 -2.64
CA TRP A 109 -5.34 -18.34 -3.87
C TRP A 109 -3.84 -18.10 -3.65
N ALA A 110 -3.43 -17.54 -2.51
CA ALA A 110 -2.03 -17.26 -2.22
C ALA A 110 -1.13 -18.51 -2.32
N ALA A 111 -1.64 -19.69 -1.94
CA ALA A 111 -0.92 -20.96 -2.05
C ALA A 111 -0.62 -21.38 -3.51
N GLU A 112 -1.48 -20.99 -4.45
CA GLU A 112 -1.35 -21.30 -5.87
C GLU A 112 -0.72 -20.15 -6.68
N CYS A 113 -0.57 -18.98 -6.06
CA CYS A 113 -0.09 -17.77 -6.71
C CYS A 113 1.42 -17.86 -6.99
N THR A 114 1.83 -17.47 -8.19
CA THR A 114 3.25 -17.53 -8.57
C THR A 114 4.10 -16.58 -7.70
N PRO A 115 5.35 -16.95 -7.37
CA PRO A 115 6.24 -16.06 -6.61
C PRO A 115 6.47 -14.71 -7.29
N SER A 116 6.41 -14.65 -8.63
CA SER A 116 6.52 -13.40 -9.39
C SER A 116 5.30 -12.50 -9.20
N ALA A 117 4.08 -13.04 -9.22
CA ALA A 117 2.87 -12.27 -8.98
C ALA A 117 2.83 -11.72 -7.53
N ARG A 118 3.21 -12.54 -6.56
CA ARG A 118 3.37 -12.12 -5.16
C ARG A 118 4.41 -11.00 -5.04
N ARG A 119 5.59 -11.16 -5.64
CA ARG A 119 6.63 -10.12 -5.64
C ARG A 119 6.17 -8.82 -6.28
N ASN A 120 5.44 -8.89 -7.40
CA ASN A 120 4.90 -7.71 -8.08
C ASN A 120 3.87 -6.97 -7.21
N LEU A 121 3.03 -7.69 -6.45
CA LEU A 121 2.13 -7.09 -5.46
C LEU A 121 2.95 -6.33 -4.41
N GLY A 122 3.95 -6.96 -3.82
CA GLY A 122 4.79 -6.35 -2.79
C GLY A 122 5.56 -5.13 -3.31
N ILE A 123 6.12 -5.19 -4.52
CA ILE A 123 6.79 -4.07 -5.18
C ILE A 123 5.83 -2.91 -5.41
N SER A 124 4.60 -3.19 -5.86
CA SER A 124 3.58 -2.17 -6.08
C SER A 124 3.21 -1.48 -4.78
N LEU A 125 2.95 -2.24 -3.72
CA LEU A 125 2.66 -1.70 -2.38
C LEU A 125 3.83 -0.86 -1.85
N ALA A 126 5.06 -1.36 -1.92
CA ALA A 126 6.25 -0.64 -1.45
C ALA A 126 6.50 0.66 -2.22
N SER A 127 6.26 0.65 -3.53
CA SER A 127 6.38 1.84 -4.37
C SER A 127 5.33 2.89 -4.00
N THR A 128 4.11 2.47 -3.68
CA THR A 128 3.03 3.36 -3.28
C THR A 128 3.23 3.94 -1.88
N GLU A 129 3.76 3.15 -0.95
CA GLU A 129 4.18 3.62 0.38
C GLU A 129 5.31 4.65 0.27
N ALA A 130 6.33 4.41 -0.55
CA ALA A 130 7.41 5.37 -0.78
C ALA A 130 6.90 6.69 -1.37
N ARG A 131 5.95 6.62 -2.32
CA ARG A 131 5.31 7.81 -2.92
C ARG A 131 4.51 8.60 -1.89
N ALA A 132 3.66 7.94 -1.11
CA ALA A 132 2.87 8.58 -0.07
C ALA A 132 3.75 9.21 1.02
N TYR A 133 4.86 8.54 1.36
CA TYR A 133 5.84 9.08 2.29
C TYR A 133 6.51 10.35 1.73
N LEU A 134 6.91 10.36 0.46
CA LEU A 134 7.46 11.57 -0.18
C LEU A 134 6.43 12.71 -0.23
N ALA A 135 5.20 12.43 -0.66
CA ALA A 135 4.13 13.41 -0.71
C ALA A 135 3.87 14.05 0.67
N ASN A 136 3.88 13.25 1.74
CA ASN A 136 3.80 13.78 3.10
C ASN A 136 4.98 14.68 3.47
N LEU A 137 6.21 14.33 3.07
CA LEU A 137 7.37 15.18 3.31
C LEU A 137 7.27 16.51 2.53
N LEU A 138 6.85 16.48 1.27
CA LEU A 138 6.63 17.67 0.45
C LEU A 138 5.62 18.62 1.11
N ARG A 139 4.47 18.09 1.57
CA ARG A 139 3.46 18.88 2.31
C ARG A 139 4.03 19.54 3.56
N LYS A 140 4.84 18.81 4.34
CA LYS A 140 5.48 19.36 5.55
C LYS A 140 6.39 20.55 5.26
N HIS A 141 6.96 20.60 4.06
CA HIS A 141 7.79 21.70 3.58
C HIS A 141 7.03 22.70 2.70
N ARG A 142 5.68 22.63 2.65
CA ARG A 142 4.79 23.51 1.87
C ARG A 142 5.07 23.49 0.35
N LEU A 143 5.53 22.35 -0.15
CA LEU A 143 5.73 22.08 -1.58
C LEU A 143 4.55 21.27 -2.13
N ASP A 144 4.23 21.41 -3.43
CA ASP A 144 3.23 20.56 -4.09
C ASP A 144 3.67 19.07 -4.02
N PRO A 145 2.82 18.17 -3.48
CA PRO A 145 3.04 16.72 -3.52
C PRO A 145 3.37 16.15 -4.91
N LYS A 146 2.84 16.75 -5.97
CA LYS A 146 3.07 16.31 -7.37
C LYS A 146 4.50 16.54 -7.84
N LEU A 147 5.32 17.32 -7.12
CA LEU A 147 6.74 17.44 -7.46
C LEU A 147 7.50 16.10 -7.39
N GLY A 148 7.00 15.15 -6.59
CA GLY A 148 7.53 13.79 -6.53
C GLY A 148 7.25 12.96 -7.78
N ASP A 149 6.32 13.38 -8.63
CA ASP A 149 5.93 12.63 -9.81
C ASP A 149 7.03 12.71 -10.89
N GLY A 150 7.35 11.54 -11.45
CA GLY A 150 8.32 11.42 -12.54
C GLY A 150 9.75 11.86 -12.19
N LEU A 151 10.15 11.81 -10.91
CA LEU A 151 11.55 11.98 -10.52
C LEU A 151 12.39 10.85 -11.14
N GLN A 152 13.41 11.19 -11.94
CA GLN A 152 14.17 10.21 -12.73
C GLN A 152 14.92 9.22 -11.85
N SER A 153 15.33 9.66 -10.66
CA SER A 153 16.08 8.82 -9.72
C SER A 153 15.20 7.77 -9.05
N ILE A 154 13.88 7.98 -9.01
CA ILE A 154 12.92 6.99 -8.53
C ILE A 154 12.68 6.00 -9.67
N GLY A 155 13.16 4.77 -9.48
CA GLY A 155 13.12 3.71 -10.49
C GLY A 155 14.49 3.36 -11.08
N SER A 156 15.56 4.05 -10.68
CA SER A 156 16.93 3.65 -11.06
C SER A 156 17.28 2.26 -10.49
N PRO A 157 18.28 1.56 -11.06
CA PRO A 157 18.77 0.30 -10.52
C PRO A 157 19.17 0.39 -9.05
N GLU A 158 19.84 1.47 -8.66
CA GLU A 158 20.26 1.72 -7.28
C GLU A 158 19.06 1.93 -6.36
N TRP A 159 18.04 2.70 -6.80
CA TRP A 159 16.79 2.84 -6.04
C TRP A 159 16.11 1.48 -5.84
N ASN A 160 16.04 0.65 -6.88
CA ASN A 160 15.38 -0.65 -6.84
C ASN A 160 16.13 -1.65 -5.95
N ALA A 161 17.45 -1.50 -5.81
CA ALA A 161 18.28 -2.31 -4.94
C ALA A 161 18.09 -1.99 -3.44
N LEU A 162 17.49 -0.86 -3.08
CA LEU A 162 17.28 -0.50 -1.68
C LEU A 162 16.03 -1.16 -1.07
N SER A 163 16.13 -1.51 0.21
CA SER A 163 14.96 -1.83 1.04
C SER A 163 14.03 -0.63 1.21
N LEU A 164 12.76 -0.87 1.53
CA LEU A 164 11.77 0.20 1.69
C LEU A 164 12.15 1.16 2.84
N GLY A 165 12.71 0.66 3.93
CA GLY A 165 13.22 1.49 5.02
C GLY A 165 14.33 2.44 4.55
N ARG A 166 15.26 1.96 3.70
CA ARG A 166 16.32 2.80 3.12
C ARG A 166 15.78 3.80 2.11
N LYS A 167 14.79 3.43 1.31
CA LYS A 167 14.06 4.35 0.44
C LYS A 167 13.46 5.51 1.25
N ARG A 168 12.81 5.22 2.38
CA ARG A 168 12.27 6.27 3.27
C ARG A 168 13.37 7.17 3.84
N TYR A 169 14.52 6.62 4.24
CA TYR A 169 15.65 7.45 4.66
C TYR A 169 16.17 8.36 3.55
N VAL A 170 16.36 7.84 2.33
CA VAL A 170 16.80 8.62 1.17
C VAL A 170 15.85 9.79 0.94
N LEU A 171 14.54 9.53 0.87
CA LEU A 171 13.53 10.56 0.67
C LEU A 171 13.59 11.63 1.78
N TRP A 172 13.62 11.21 3.05
CA TRP A 172 13.70 12.14 4.17
C TRP A 172 14.96 13.00 4.15
N ALA A 173 16.11 12.40 3.90
CA ALA A 173 17.38 13.11 3.91
C ALA A 173 17.51 14.08 2.73
N SER A 174 16.98 13.72 1.56
CA SER A 174 16.97 14.58 0.37
C SER A 174 16.07 15.81 0.52
N MET A 175 15.00 15.71 1.30
CA MET A 175 14.04 16.81 1.49
C MET A 175 14.64 18.05 2.15
N ARG A 176 15.67 17.91 3.00
CA ARG A 176 16.33 19.07 3.62
C ARG A 176 17.01 19.96 2.59
N ASN A 177 17.68 19.35 1.61
CA ASN A 177 18.34 20.08 0.52
C ASN A 177 17.32 20.67 -0.45
N SER A 178 16.26 19.93 -0.78
CA SER A 178 15.16 20.43 -1.62
C SER A 178 14.47 21.65 -1.00
N ALA A 179 14.15 21.60 0.30
CA ALA A 179 13.55 22.72 1.03
C ALA A 179 14.49 23.94 1.14
N SER A 180 15.79 23.71 1.33
CA SER A 180 16.78 24.80 1.30
C SER A 180 16.84 25.48 -0.05
N GLU A 181 16.89 24.71 -1.14
CA GLU A 181 16.91 25.22 -2.51
C GLU A 181 15.63 26.01 -2.82
N PHE A 182 14.47 25.51 -2.38
CA PHE A 182 13.19 26.20 -2.54
C PHE A 182 13.22 27.61 -1.94
N ILE A 183 13.75 27.76 -0.73
CA ILE A 183 13.83 29.08 -0.06
C ILE A 183 14.86 29.98 -0.76
N GLN A 184 16.04 29.45 -1.10
CA GLN A 184 17.13 30.24 -1.68
C GLN A 184 16.85 30.70 -3.11
N SER A 185 16.06 29.94 -3.87
CA SER A 185 15.67 30.25 -5.24
C SER A 185 14.46 31.18 -5.35
N GLY A 186 13.99 31.75 -4.24
CA GLY A 186 12.82 32.62 -4.25
C GLY A 186 11.50 31.86 -4.44
N LEU A 187 11.39 30.67 -3.83
CA LEU A 187 10.23 29.77 -3.91
C LEU A 187 10.02 29.13 -5.29
N ASP A 188 11.11 28.82 -6.01
CA ASP A 188 11.04 28.07 -7.27
C ASP A 188 10.90 26.55 -7.01
N GLU A 189 9.71 26.02 -7.23
CA GLU A 189 9.43 24.58 -7.11
C GLU A 189 10.20 23.72 -8.12
N HIS A 190 10.54 24.26 -9.30
CA HIS A 190 11.35 23.53 -10.26
C HIS A 190 12.80 23.40 -9.79
N ALA A 191 13.36 24.43 -9.15
CA ALA A 191 14.66 24.35 -8.50
C ALA A 191 14.63 23.33 -7.36
N ALA A 192 13.62 23.39 -6.50
CA ALA A 192 13.41 22.43 -5.41
C ALA A 192 13.34 20.98 -5.92
N ARG A 193 12.61 20.75 -7.02
CA ARG A 193 12.48 19.43 -7.67
C ARG A 193 13.81 18.93 -8.23
N ARG A 194 14.59 19.78 -8.92
CA ARG A 194 15.92 19.42 -9.44
C ARG A 194 16.88 19.06 -8.30
N ALA A 195 16.87 19.83 -7.21
CA ALA A 195 17.67 19.56 -6.03
C ALA A 195 17.26 18.23 -5.35
N LEU A 196 15.97 17.97 -5.25
CA LEU A 196 15.42 16.72 -4.72
C LEU A 196 15.91 15.51 -5.53
N ASP A 197 15.72 15.53 -6.85
CA ASP A 197 16.09 14.40 -7.73
C ASP A 197 17.60 14.14 -7.67
N ARG A 198 18.41 15.20 -7.77
CA ARG A 198 19.88 15.11 -7.66
C ARG A 198 20.30 14.45 -6.35
N GLU A 199 19.64 14.81 -5.24
CA GLU A 199 20.02 14.29 -3.93
C GLU A 199 19.55 12.86 -3.69
N ILE A 200 18.37 12.49 -4.20
CA ILE A 200 17.94 11.09 -4.24
C ILE A 200 18.99 10.26 -5.00
N LYS A 201 19.39 10.68 -6.20
CA LYS A 201 20.41 9.98 -6.99
C LYS A 201 21.72 9.77 -6.22
N ARG A 202 22.27 10.85 -5.65
CA ARG A 202 23.54 10.79 -4.89
C ARG A 202 23.46 9.81 -3.72
N ARG A 203 22.35 9.84 -2.97
CA ARG A 203 22.17 8.96 -1.81
C ARG A 203 21.92 7.50 -2.19
N CYS A 204 21.17 7.25 -3.26
CA CYS A 204 20.98 5.90 -3.78
C CYS A 204 22.31 5.26 -4.16
N ILE A 205 23.14 5.96 -4.95
CA ILE A 205 24.47 5.48 -5.34
C ILE A 205 25.34 5.21 -4.11
N TRP A 206 25.36 6.15 -3.16
CA TRP A 206 26.17 6.01 -1.95
C TRP A 206 25.74 4.82 -1.09
N LEU A 207 24.43 4.63 -0.86
CA LEU A 207 23.92 3.50 -0.08
C LEU A 207 24.13 2.17 -0.79
N ALA A 208 23.83 2.10 -2.09
CA ALA A 208 24.00 0.89 -2.88
C ALA A 208 25.47 0.46 -2.89
N GLY A 209 26.41 1.39 -3.06
CA GLY A 209 27.85 1.11 -2.97
C GLY A 209 28.27 0.58 -1.60
N ARG A 210 27.74 1.14 -0.50
CA ARG A 210 28.05 0.66 0.85
C ARG A 210 27.44 -0.70 1.18
N GLU A 211 26.26 -0.98 0.65
CA GLU A 211 25.61 -2.29 0.74
C GLU A 211 26.40 -3.36 -0.01
N GLN A 212 26.82 -3.09 -1.24
CA GLN A 212 27.69 -3.98 -2.03
C GLN A 212 29.03 -4.25 -1.34
N ALA A 213 29.60 -3.25 -0.66
CA ALA A 213 30.82 -3.39 0.12
C ALA A 213 30.63 -4.14 1.45
N GLY A 214 29.40 -4.53 1.82
CA GLY A 214 29.12 -5.22 3.09
C GLY A 214 29.31 -4.35 4.33
N THR A 215 29.30 -3.02 4.18
CA THR A 215 29.62 -2.06 5.26
C THR A 215 28.39 -1.53 6.01
N LEU A 216 27.19 -2.01 5.66
CA LEU A 216 25.93 -1.60 6.28
C LEU A 216 25.32 -2.78 7.04
N ALA A 217 24.98 -2.56 8.31
CA ALA A 217 24.10 -3.46 9.03
C ALA A 217 22.67 -3.38 8.46
N ARG A 218 21.85 -4.40 8.74
CA ARG A 218 20.48 -4.53 8.24
C ARG A 218 19.57 -3.32 8.58
N LYS A 219 19.81 -2.67 9.71
CA LYS A 219 19.01 -1.52 10.19
C LYS A 219 19.65 -0.17 9.90
N ASP A 220 20.86 -0.14 9.36
CA ASP A 220 21.53 1.12 9.06
C ASP A 220 20.79 1.87 7.96
N PHE A 221 20.53 3.15 8.23
CA PHE A 221 19.79 4.05 7.35
C PHE A 221 18.40 3.52 6.97
N CYS A 222 17.76 2.73 7.83
CA CYS A 222 16.39 2.25 7.65
C CYS A 222 15.41 3.06 8.48
N PHE A 223 14.52 3.81 7.81
CA PHE A 223 13.43 4.53 8.48
C PHE A 223 12.17 3.68 8.48
N LEU A 224 11.94 3.02 9.62
CA LEU A 224 10.74 2.25 9.87
C LEU A 224 9.58 3.16 10.27
N PRO A 225 8.32 2.74 10.02
CA PRO A 225 7.18 3.45 10.58
C PRO A 225 7.26 3.55 12.12
N GLY A 226 6.96 4.74 12.65
CA GLY A 226 6.88 4.97 14.10
C GLY A 226 5.51 4.60 14.68
N GLN A 227 5.37 4.70 16.01
CA GLN A 227 4.15 4.30 16.74
C GLN A 227 2.87 5.02 16.31
N GLY A 228 2.96 6.25 15.79
CA GLY A 228 1.81 7.01 15.31
C GLY A 228 1.38 6.72 13.86
N TRP A 229 2.11 5.86 13.13
CA TRP A 229 1.75 5.50 11.77
C TRP A 229 0.65 4.44 11.78
N ARG A 230 -0.48 4.76 11.14
CA ARG A 230 -1.55 3.78 10.90
C ARG A 230 -1.23 3.02 9.61
N GLN A 231 -0.92 1.74 9.76
CA GLN A 231 -0.65 0.86 8.63
C GLN A 231 -1.88 0.81 7.71
N PRO A 232 -1.71 0.98 6.38
CA PRO A 232 -2.81 0.81 5.44
C PRO A 232 -3.33 -0.63 5.44
N LEU A 233 -4.66 -0.80 5.46
CA LEU A 233 -5.32 -2.11 5.55
C LEU A 233 -4.99 -3.03 4.38
N ILE A 234 -4.72 -2.49 3.18
CA ILE A 234 -4.26 -3.29 2.03
C ILE A 234 -2.91 -3.97 2.30
N LEU A 235 -2.04 -3.35 3.10
CA LEU A 235 -0.78 -3.96 3.50
C LEU A 235 -1.03 -5.07 4.52
N ASP A 236 -1.95 -4.88 5.48
CA ASP A 236 -2.35 -5.93 6.43
C ASP A 236 -2.88 -7.16 5.71
N VAL A 237 -3.84 -6.96 4.81
CA VAL A 237 -4.43 -8.05 4.00
C VAL A 237 -3.35 -8.76 3.19
N ALA A 238 -2.45 -8.02 2.54
CA ALA A 238 -1.39 -8.63 1.76
C ALA A 238 -0.40 -9.41 2.63
N MET A 239 -0.06 -8.92 3.83
CA MET A 239 0.83 -9.59 4.78
C MET A 239 0.25 -10.88 5.35
N GLU A 240 -1.06 -10.89 5.60
CA GLU A 240 -1.81 -12.07 6.07
C GLU A 240 -1.98 -13.14 4.99
N THR A 241 -1.85 -12.78 3.71
CA THR A 241 -2.15 -13.66 2.58
C THR A 241 -0.93 -13.89 1.67
N PHE A 242 -0.67 -13.01 0.71
CA PHE A 242 0.33 -13.19 -0.35
C PHE A 242 1.78 -12.92 0.06
N LEU A 243 2.00 -12.12 1.11
CA LEU A 243 3.29 -11.52 1.46
C LEU A 243 3.62 -11.71 2.95
N PRO A 244 3.78 -12.93 3.48
CA PRO A 244 4.08 -13.16 4.90
C PRO A 244 5.54 -12.79 5.28
N LEU A 245 5.98 -11.58 4.91
CA LEU A 245 7.34 -11.08 5.03
C LEU A 245 7.63 -10.44 6.39
N GLY A 246 6.60 -9.93 7.07
CA GLY A 246 6.74 -9.17 8.31
C GLY A 246 7.77 -8.04 8.17
N MET A 247 8.81 -8.06 9.00
CA MET A 247 9.88 -7.04 8.97
C MET A 247 10.75 -7.07 7.71
N ALA A 248 10.83 -8.20 6.99
CA ALA A 248 11.62 -8.29 5.76
C ALA A 248 11.10 -7.33 4.67
N TYR A 249 9.80 -7.03 4.67
CA TYR A 249 9.20 -6.04 3.77
C TYR A 249 9.86 -4.67 3.86
N TRP A 250 10.25 -4.27 5.08
CA TRP A 250 10.89 -2.98 5.33
C TRP A 250 12.41 -3.03 5.20
N LEU A 251 13.01 -4.14 5.62
CA LEU A 251 14.44 -4.24 5.85
C LEU A 251 15.21 -4.84 4.67
N GLU A 252 14.54 -5.56 3.78
CA GLU A 252 15.18 -6.26 2.66
C GLU A 252 14.76 -5.66 1.31
N PRO A 253 15.66 -5.63 0.33
CA PRO A 253 15.31 -5.34 -1.05
C PRO A 253 14.30 -6.35 -1.59
N SER A 254 13.43 -5.93 -2.52
CA SER A 254 12.38 -6.80 -3.06
C SER A 254 12.90 -8.03 -3.81
N GLY A 255 14.14 -7.97 -4.31
CA GLY A 255 14.83 -9.10 -4.91
C GLY A 255 15.21 -10.21 -3.91
N SER A 256 15.32 -9.87 -2.62
CA SER A 256 15.73 -10.79 -1.55
C SER A 256 14.57 -11.41 -0.78
N TRP A 257 13.33 -10.96 -1.03
CA TRP A 257 12.14 -11.48 -0.35
C TRP A 257 11.91 -12.97 -0.66
N GLN A 258 11.74 -13.74 0.41
CA GLN A 258 11.32 -15.14 0.38
C GLN A 258 9.79 -15.21 0.29
N LEU A 259 9.27 -15.67 -0.85
CA LEU A 259 7.84 -15.71 -1.20
C LEU A 259 7.49 -17.09 -1.75
#